data_AF-A0A842QF20-F1
#
_entry.id   AF-A0A842QF20-F1
#
_cell.length_a   1.000
_cell.length_b   1.000
_cell.length_c   1.000
_cell.angle_alpha   90.00
_cell.angle_beta   90.00
_cell.angle_gamma   90.00
#
_symmetry.space_group_name_H-M   'P 1'
#
loop_
_entity.id
_entity.type
_entity.pdbx_description
1 polymer ?
#
loop_
_entity_poly.entity_id
_entity_poly.type
_entity_poly.pdbx_seq_one_letter_code
_entity_poly.pdbx_strand_id
1 'polypeptide(L)'
;MVRIDIEVIGSKPPCSNCEKLFENAENAAKEFASSEISIEVSHRDVSSREVIQEYGALVSPALAINGTVKIMGRVAETKEIQKLLEKF
;
A
#
# COMPACT_ATOMS: atom_id res chain seq x y z
N MET A 1 -16.40 12.49 -5.00
CA MET A 1 -15.73 11.27 -5.49
C MET A 1 -14.27 11.36 -5.10
N VAL A 2 -13.91 10.71 -4.00
CA VAL A 2 -12.54 10.68 -3.47
C VAL A 2 -11.82 9.50 -4.12
N ARG A 3 -10.61 9.73 -4.64
CA ARG A 3 -9.75 8.66 -5.18
C ARG A 3 -8.61 8.43 -4.19
N ILE A 4 -8.39 7.17 -3.85
CA ILE A 4 -7.29 6.76 -2.98
C ILE A 4 -6.48 5.70 -3.71
N ASP A 5 -5.22 6.00 -3.95
CA ASP A 5 -4.27 5.02 -4.48
C ASP A 5 -3.54 4.33 -3.33
N ILE A 6 -3.50 3.01 -3.31
CA ILE A 6 -2.73 2.22 -2.34
C ILE A 6 -1.65 1.48 -3.13
N GLU A 7 -0.39 1.84 -2.90
CA GLU A 7 0.75 1.23 -3.55
C GLU A 7 1.51 0.36 -2.56
N VAL A 8 1.50 -0.94 -2.81
CA VAL A 8 2.26 -1.93 -2.04
C VAL A 8 3.63 -2.09 -2.68
N ILE A 9 4.66 -1.57 -2.01
CA ILE A 9 6.05 -1.58 -2.47
C ILE A 9 6.77 -2.78 -1.85
N GLY A 10 7.00 -3.81 -2.65
CA GLY A 10 7.59 -5.09 -2.23
C GLY A 10 8.90 -5.41 -2.93
N SER A 11 9.69 -6.30 -2.32
CA SER A 11 10.83 -6.94 -3.02
C SER A 11 10.33 -8.12 -3.86
N LYS A 12 10.89 -8.28 -5.06
CA LYS A 12 10.85 -9.53 -5.82
C LYS A 12 12.06 -10.38 -5.41
N PRO A 13 11.92 -11.64 -4.93
CA PRO A 13 10.70 -12.44 -4.79
C PRO A 13 9.85 -12.03 -3.57
N PRO A 14 8.50 -12.12 -3.67
CA PRO A 14 7.62 -11.84 -2.56
C PRO A 14 7.84 -12.87 -1.46
N CYS A 15 8.36 -12.42 -0.32
CA CYS A 15 8.33 -13.21 0.90
C CYS A 15 6.89 -13.28 1.42
N SER A 16 6.54 -14.29 2.23
CA SER A 16 5.18 -14.50 2.77
C SER A 16 4.59 -13.26 3.48
N ASN A 17 5.45 -12.33 3.89
CA ASN A 17 5.07 -11.06 4.49
C ASN A 17 4.56 -10.01 3.46
N CYS A 18 5.13 -9.97 2.25
CA CYS A 18 4.65 -9.07 1.19
C CYS A 18 3.26 -9.47 0.70
N GLU A 19 3.02 -10.79 0.57
CA GLU A 19 1.74 -11.32 0.12
C GLU A 19 0.62 -10.99 1.14
N LYS A 20 0.88 -11.16 2.43
CA LYS A 20 -0.04 -10.76 3.50
C LYS A 20 -0.33 -9.26 3.50
N LEU A 21 0.68 -8.42 3.24
CA LEU A 21 0.49 -6.98 3.17
C LEU A 21 -0.46 -6.60 2.02
N PHE A 22 -0.28 -7.23 0.87
CA PHE A 22 -1.13 -7.00 -0.30
C PHE A 22 -2.58 -7.44 -0.03
N GLU A 23 -2.77 -8.62 0.54
CA GLU A 23 -4.09 -9.11 0.93
C GLU A 23 -4.77 -8.18 1.96
N ASN A 24 -4.04 -7.71 2.96
CA ASN A 24 -4.56 -6.75 3.95
C ASN A 24 -4.95 -5.41 3.30
N ALA A 25 -4.13 -4.92 2.37
CA ALA A 25 -4.40 -3.69 1.63
C ALA A 25 -5.64 -3.81 0.74
N GLU A 26 -5.79 -4.92 0.02
CA GLU A 26 -6.98 -5.22 -0.78
C GLU A 26 -8.25 -5.32 0.09
N ASN A 27 -8.17 -6.00 1.23
CA ASN A 27 -9.32 -6.13 2.13
C ASN A 27 -9.71 -4.76 2.70
N ALA A 28 -8.72 -3.97 3.15
CA ALA A 28 -8.98 -2.62 3.64
C ALA A 28 -9.61 -1.76 2.53
N ALA A 29 -9.09 -1.83 1.31
CA ALA A 29 -9.63 -1.12 0.15
C ALA A 29 -11.09 -1.54 -0.15
N LYS A 30 -11.40 -2.84 -0.11
CA LYS A 30 -12.77 -3.34 -0.35
C LYS A 30 -13.76 -2.89 0.71
N GLU A 31 -13.37 -2.88 1.98
CA GLU A 31 -14.24 -2.41 3.06
C GLU A 31 -14.46 -0.88 3.02
N PHE A 32 -13.46 -0.13 2.58
CA PHE A 32 -13.52 1.33 2.52
C PHE A 32 -14.07 1.87 1.19
N ALA A 33 -14.01 1.08 0.12
CA ALA A 33 -14.61 1.41 -1.15
C ALA A 33 -16.13 1.55 -0.98
N SER A 34 -16.65 2.70 -1.35
CA SER A 34 -18.07 3.04 -1.26
C SER A 34 -18.46 3.82 -2.51
N SER A 35 -19.75 4.07 -2.75
CA SER A 35 -20.22 4.79 -3.94
C SER A 35 -19.59 6.18 -4.14
N GLU A 36 -18.96 6.74 -3.11
CA GLU A 36 -18.27 8.03 -3.16
C GLU A 36 -16.73 7.94 -3.12
N ILE A 37 -16.16 6.75 -2.84
CA ILE A 37 -14.73 6.50 -2.63
C ILE A 37 -14.26 5.37 -3.55
N SER A 38 -13.36 5.70 -4.48
CA SER A 38 -12.69 4.71 -5.33
C SER A 38 -11.28 4.45 -4.81
N ILE A 39 -10.96 3.18 -4.56
CA ILE A 39 -9.64 2.77 -4.08
C ILE A 39 -8.98 1.88 -5.12
N GLU A 40 -7.78 2.25 -5.54
CA GLU A 40 -6.96 1.48 -6.47
C GLU A 40 -5.81 0.85 -5.69
N VAL A 41 -5.60 -0.47 -5.84
CA VAL A 41 -4.50 -1.18 -5.16
C VAL A 41 -3.51 -1.64 -6.21
N SER A 42 -2.31 -1.08 -6.14
CA SER A 42 -1.22 -1.33 -7.09
C SER A 42 -0.04 -1.97 -6.37
N HIS A 43 0.59 -2.97 -6.99
CA HIS A 43 1.84 -3.54 -6.50
C HIS A 43 3.02 -2.95 -7.28
N ARG A 44 4.02 -2.45 -6.55
CA ARG A 44 5.24 -1.85 -7.10
C ARG A 44 6.46 -2.58 -6.60
N ASP A 45 7.42 -2.83 -7.48
CA ASP A 45 8.70 -3.42 -7.12
C ASP A 45 9.59 -2.34 -6.47
N VAL A 46 10.09 -2.58 -5.25
CA VAL A 46 11.02 -1.67 -4.54
C VAL A 46 12.32 -1.45 -5.33
N SER A 47 12.69 -2.41 -6.16
CA SER A 47 13.84 -2.34 -7.07
C SER A 47 13.51 -1.64 -8.40
N SER A 48 12.27 -1.22 -8.62
CA SER A 48 11.91 -0.47 -9.83
C SER A 48 12.54 0.92 -9.79
N ARG A 49 13.00 1.37 -10.96
CA ARG A 49 13.56 2.72 -11.10
C ARG A 49 12.57 3.80 -10.71
N GLU A 50 11.28 3.58 -10.98
CA GLU A 50 10.20 4.52 -10.65
C GLU A 50 10.10 4.70 -9.13
N VAL A 51 10.03 3.60 -8.38
CA VAL A 51 9.92 3.61 -6.92
C VAL A 51 11.16 4.24 -6.28
N ILE A 52 12.35 3.88 -6.75
CA ILE A 52 13.61 4.44 -6.25
C ILE A 52 13.67 5.95 -6.53
N GLN A 53 13.11 6.42 -7.65
CA GLN A 53 13.10 7.83 -8.01
C GLN A 53 12.05 8.63 -7.24
N GLU A 54 10.85 8.08 -7.03
CA GLU A 54 9.77 8.76 -6.30
C GLU A 54 9.98 8.73 -4.79
N TYR A 55 10.37 7.57 -4.26
CA TYR A 55 10.36 7.30 -2.83
C TYR A 55 11.77 7.08 -2.23
N GLY A 56 12.79 6.92 -3.08
CA GLY A 56 14.14 6.62 -2.64
C GLY A 56 14.36 5.15 -2.26
N ALA A 57 15.46 4.90 -1.54
CA ALA A 57 15.76 3.57 -1.00
C ALA A 57 14.82 3.26 0.19
N LEU A 58 13.66 2.67 -0.11
CA LEU A 58 12.70 2.25 0.90
C LEU A 58 13.07 0.87 1.48
N VAL A 59 12.74 0.65 2.76
CA VAL A 59 12.80 -0.67 3.37
C VAL A 59 11.52 -1.43 3.02
N SER A 60 11.62 -2.43 2.14
CA SER A 60 10.51 -3.32 1.82
C SER A 60 10.24 -4.33 2.94
N PRO A 61 8.98 -4.77 3.15
CA PRO A 61 7.76 -4.30 2.48
C PRO A 61 7.33 -2.91 2.96
N ALA A 62 6.89 -2.07 2.03
CA ALA A 62 6.37 -0.74 2.30
C ALA A 62 4.96 -0.57 1.69
N LEU A 63 4.17 0.31 2.30
CA LEU A 63 2.82 0.64 1.87
C LEU A 63 2.70 2.16 1.77
N ALA A 64 2.43 2.63 0.57
CA ALA A 64 2.14 4.01 0.25
C ALA A 64 0.64 4.18 -0.02
N ILE A 65 0.09 5.32 0.41
CA ILE A 65 -1.30 5.71 0.17
C ILE A 65 -1.28 7.12 -0.40
N ASN A 66 -1.87 7.32 -1.58
CA ASN A 66 -1.87 8.57 -2.34
C ASN A 66 -0.48 9.19 -2.47
N GLY A 67 0.52 8.41 -2.90
CA GLY A 67 1.89 8.91 -3.03
C GLY A 67 2.63 9.11 -1.71
N THR A 68 2.04 8.78 -0.56
CA THR A 68 2.65 8.96 0.76
C THR A 68 2.93 7.62 1.42
N VAL A 69 4.21 7.31 1.65
CA VAL A 69 4.61 6.11 2.40
C VAL A 69 4.13 6.22 3.85
N LYS A 70 3.30 5.28 4.29
CA LYS A 70 2.79 5.21 5.67
C LYS A 70 3.46 4.12 6.48
N ILE A 71 3.81 3.00 5.84
CA ILE A 71 4.41 1.84 6.49
C ILE A 71 5.61 1.37 5.69
N MET A 72 6.68 0.99 6.39
CA MET A 72 7.94 0.49 5.80
C MET A 72 8.54 -0.56 6.72
N GLY A 73 9.16 -1.59 6.13
CA GLY A 73 9.84 -2.67 6.84
C GLY A 73 8.94 -3.58 7.71
N ARG A 74 7.61 -3.48 7.60
CA ARG A 74 6.67 -4.32 8.35
C ARG A 74 5.36 -4.55 7.60
N VAL A 75 4.66 -5.62 7.97
CA VAL A 75 3.34 -5.95 7.44
C VAL A 75 2.29 -5.19 8.25
N ALA A 76 1.60 -4.25 7.62
CA ALA A 76 0.43 -3.58 8.17
C ALA A 76 -0.74 -4.56 8.27
N GLU A 77 -1.48 -4.50 9.38
CA GLU A 77 -2.78 -5.18 9.47
C GLU A 77 -3.87 -4.38 8.77
N THR A 78 -4.93 -5.06 8.31
CA THR A 78 -6.10 -4.44 7.65
C THR A 78 -6.67 -3.26 8.46
N LYS A 79 -6.72 -3.39 9.80
CA LYS A 79 -7.19 -2.33 10.71
C LYS A 79 -6.27 -1.10 10.73
N GLU A 80 -4.95 -1.26 10.65
CA GLU A 80 -4.02 -0.13 10.56
C GLU A 80 -4.22 0.62 9.23
N ILE A 81 -4.40 -0.12 8.13
CA ILE A 81 -4.64 0.46 6.80
C ILE A 81 -5.98 1.21 6.79
N GLN A 82 -7.05 0.64 7.33
CA GLN A 82 -8.34 1.32 7.47
C GLN A 82 -8.22 2.62 8.28
N LYS A 83 -7.53 2.61 9.43
CA LYS A 83 -7.29 3.83 10.21
C LYS A 83 -6.50 4.89 9.45
N LEU A 84 -5.61 4.47 8.57
CA LEU A 84 -4.87 5.40 7.70
C LEU A 84 -5.81 6.00 6.64
N LEU A 85 -6.73 5.20 6.09
CA LEU A 85 -7.75 5.63 5.15
C LEU A 85 -8.78 6.57 5.79
N GLU A 86 -9.18 6.33 7.05
CA GLU A 86 -10.08 7.22 7.83
C GLU A 86 -9.50 8.63 8.07
N LYS A 87 -8.18 8.79 7.95
CA LYS A 87 -7.51 10.09 8.13
C LYS A 87 -7.47 10.94 6.87
N PHE A 88 -7.96 10.43 5.74
CA PHE A 88 -8.07 11.14 4.46
C PHE A 88 -9.53 11.46 4.16
#